data_AF-A0A7S3RNZ4-F1
#
_entry.id   AF-A0A7S3RNZ4-F1
#
_cell.length_a   1.000
_cell.length_b   1.000
_cell.length_c   1.000
_cell.angle_alpha   90.00
_cell.angle_beta   90.00
_cell.angle_gamma   90.00
#
_symmetry.space_group_name_H-M   'P 1'
#
loop_
_entity.id
_entity.type
_entity.pdbx_description
1 polymer ?
#
loop_
_entity_poly.entity_id
_entity_poly.type
_entity_poly.pdbx_seq_one_letter_code
_entity_poly.pdbx_strand_id
1 'polypeptide(L)'
;MRAQPGDWGDPSSPLRVRCIELHSYSRGGGLLEAAHRDNGSVLTLSVLLSAPGREHAGGEFVTYAEGAPVLHAAQGRGDALLFHSERLHNVCTVTRGVRRALVVELWAQAENGSDRFK
;
A
#
# COMPACT_ATOMS: atom_id res chain seq x y z
N MET A 1 -14.23 -12.33 -5.27
CA MET A 1 -13.29 -11.69 -4.33
C MET A 1 -12.04 -12.56 -4.30
N ARG A 2 -10.86 -12.06 -4.71
CA ARG A 2 -9.63 -12.86 -4.65
C ARG A 2 -9.23 -12.96 -3.18
N ALA A 3 -9.09 -14.18 -2.65
CA ALA A 3 -8.61 -14.37 -1.29
C ALA A 3 -7.18 -13.83 -1.19
N GLN A 4 -6.94 -12.91 -0.26
CA GLN A 4 -5.58 -12.54 0.12
C GLN A 4 -5.17 -13.50 1.25
N PRO A 5 -4.05 -14.23 1.11
CA PRO A 5 -3.48 -14.97 2.23
C PRO A 5 -2.75 -13.99 3.16
N GLY A 6 -2.94 -14.13 4.48
CA GLY A 6 -2.30 -13.25 5.46
C GLY A 6 -2.82 -13.48 6.87
N ASP A 7 -1.98 -13.18 7.86
CA ASP A 7 -2.46 -12.78 9.17
C ASP A 7 -3.00 -11.35 9.02
N TRP A 8 -4.14 -11.02 9.62
CA TRP A 8 -4.78 -9.72 9.46
C TRP A 8 -4.80 -8.95 10.79
N GLY A 9 -3.98 -9.39 11.73
CA GLY A 9 -4.03 -8.95 13.11
C GLY A 9 -5.21 -9.56 13.86
N ASP A 10 -5.30 -9.20 15.14
CA ASP A 10 -6.39 -9.61 16.00
C ASP A 10 -7.64 -8.74 15.75
N PRO A 11 -8.76 -9.32 15.27
CA PRO A 11 -9.99 -8.55 15.00
C PRO A 11 -10.61 -7.95 16.27
N SER A 12 -10.20 -8.38 17.47
CA SER A 12 -10.63 -7.77 18.73
C SER A 12 -9.84 -6.51 19.10
N SER A 13 -8.69 -6.28 18.44
CA SER A 13 -7.86 -5.10 18.65
C SER A 13 -8.36 -3.94 17.78
N PRO A 14 -8.79 -2.80 18.37
CA PRO A 14 -9.30 -1.69 17.59
C PRO A 14 -8.18 -1.04 16.77
N LEU A 15 -8.39 -0.95 15.46
CA LEU A 15 -7.51 -0.22 14.55
C LEU A 15 -8.08 1.17 14.24
N ARG A 16 -7.21 2.16 14.17
CA ARG A 16 -7.56 3.55 13.84
C ARG A 16 -6.79 4.02 12.62
N VAL A 17 -7.34 4.98 11.87
CA VAL A 17 -6.63 5.61 10.77
C VAL A 17 -5.49 6.45 11.33
N ARG A 18 -4.26 6.14 10.91
CA ARG A 18 -3.06 6.93 11.21
C ARG A 18 -2.90 8.06 10.21
N CYS A 19 -2.97 7.72 8.92
CA CYS A 19 -2.90 8.67 7.81
C CYS A 19 -3.70 8.16 6.61
N ILE A 20 -4.04 9.11 5.73
CA ILE A 20 -4.59 8.87 4.40
C ILE A 20 -3.76 9.69 3.43
N GLU A 21 -3.15 9.04 2.45
CA GLU A 21 -2.20 9.66 1.52
C GLU A 21 -2.54 9.30 0.07
N LEU A 22 -2.34 10.26 -0.84
CA LEU A 22 -2.45 10.03 -2.28
C LEU A 22 -1.04 9.86 -2.85
N HIS A 23 -0.65 8.61 -3.10
CA HIS A 23 0.63 8.31 -3.73
C HIS A 23 0.50 8.51 -5.24
N SER A 24 1.41 9.28 -5.83
CA SER A 24 1.48 9.54 -7.27
C SER A 24 2.89 9.25 -7.79
N TYR A 25 3.02 8.24 -8.65
CA TYR A 25 4.28 7.90 -9.31
C TYR A 25 4.16 8.15 -10.81
N SER A 26 4.97 9.05 -11.34
CA SER A 26 5.14 9.29 -12.78
C SER A 26 6.20 8.35 -13.35
N ARG A 27 6.39 8.38 -14.67
CA ARG A 27 7.45 7.62 -15.36
C ARG A 27 8.82 7.80 -14.68
N GLY A 28 9.47 6.69 -14.35
CA GLY A 28 10.74 6.64 -13.60
C GLY A 28 10.56 6.60 -12.08
N GLY A 29 9.38 6.98 -11.57
CA GLY A 29 9.05 6.89 -10.15
C GLY A 29 8.65 5.49 -9.72
N GLY A 30 8.89 5.19 -8.45
CA GLY A 30 8.54 3.96 -7.76
C GLY A 30 9.02 4.03 -6.32
N LEU A 31 8.89 2.94 -5.59
CA LEU A 31 9.45 2.76 -4.25
C LEU A 31 10.10 1.38 -4.22
N LEU A 32 11.37 1.32 -4.60
CA LEU A 32 12.20 0.11 -4.68
C LEU A 32 13.38 0.24 -3.72
N GLU A 33 13.06 0.19 -2.43
CA GLU A 33 14.03 0.28 -1.35
C GLU A 33 14.11 -1.08 -0.64
N ALA A 34 15.31 -1.64 -0.55
CA ALA A 34 15.53 -3.03 -0.14
C ALA A 34 14.96 -3.39 1.25
N ALA A 35 14.90 -2.41 2.15
CA ALA A 35 14.41 -2.58 3.52
C ALA A 35 13.11 -1.80 3.80
N HIS A 36 12.39 -1.39 2.75
CA HIS A 36 11.19 -0.58 2.93
C HIS A 36 10.07 -1.37 3.61
N ARG A 37 9.53 -0.74 4.64
CA ARG A 37 8.36 -1.13 5.44
C ARG A 37 7.81 0.13 6.12
N ASP A 38 6.53 0.11 6.42
CA ASP A 38 5.87 1.17 7.17
C ASP A 38 6.09 0.91 8.66
N ASN A 39 6.63 1.88 9.42
CA ASN A 39 6.95 1.68 10.84
C ASN A 39 5.82 2.18 11.75
N GLY A 40 5.37 1.35 12.70
CA GLY A 40 4.40 1.72 13.73
C GLY A 40 2.94 1.63 13.31
N SER A 41 2.67 1.19 12.08
CA SER A 41 1.34 0.85 11.58
C SER A 41 1.17 -0.68 11.61
N VAL A 42 -0.06 -1.16 11.69
CA VAL A 42 -0.40 -2.59 11.78
C VAL A 42 -0.79 -3.12 10.40
N LEU A 43 -1.71 -2.44 9.74
CA LEU A 43 -2.19 -2.77 8.39
C LEU A 43 -2.16 -1.54 7.51
N THR A 44 -1.87 -1.72 6.23
CA THR A 44 -1.95 -0.68 5.21
C THR A 44 -2.88 -1.15 4.10
N LEU A 45 -3.85 -0.30 3.73
CA LEU A 45 -4.72 -0.50 2.57
C LEU A 45 -4.22 0.37 1.41
N SER A 46 -3.87 -0.24 0.28
CA SER A 46 -3.54 0.46 -0.96
C SER A 46 -4.64 0.23 -1.98
N VAL A 47 -5.39 1.27 -2.34
CA VAL A 47 -6.44 1.24 -3.36
C VAL A 47 -5.91 1.88 -4.65
N LEU A 48 -5.91 1.13 -5.75
CA LEU A 48 -5.43 1.65 -7.02
C LEU A 48 -6.48 2.56 -7.67
N LEU A 49 -6.12 3.80 -7.97
CA LEU A 49 -7.02 4.81 -8.55
C LEU A 49 -6.81 5.04 -10.06
N SER A 50 -5.67 4.62 -10.58
CA SER A 50 -5.35 4.66 -12.02
C SER A 50 -5.50 3.28 -12.64
N ALA A 51 -6.11 3.20 -13.83
CA ALA A 51 -6.31 1.96 -14.56
C ALA A 51 -5.01 1.51 -15.25
N PRO A 52 -4.43 0.34 -14.89
CA PRO A 52 -3.25 -0.19 -15.55
C PRO A 52 -3.48 -0.44 -17.05
N GLY A 53 -2.42 -0.33 -17.85
CA GLY A 53 -2.46 -0.46 -19.30
C GLY A 53 -3.00 0.78 -20.01
N ARG A 54 -3.96 1.49 -19.41
CA ARG A 54 -4.57 2.71 -19.98
C ARG A 54 -3.93 3.99 -19.46
N GLU A 55 -3.78 4.15 -18.15
CA GLU A 55 -3.26 5.39 -17.54
C GLU A 55 -1.81 5.27 -17.07
N HIS A 56 -1.33 4.04 -16.84
CA HIS A 56 0.07 3.77 -16.58
C HIS A 56 0.49 2.36 -17.04
N ALA A 57 1.80 2.13 -17.11
CA ALA A 57 2.43 0.82 -17.22
C ALA A 57 3.58 0.71 -16.21
N GLY A 58 3.90 -0.51 -15.76
CA GLY A 58 4.74 -0.71 -14.58
C GLY A 58 4.03 -0.24 -13.30
N GLY A 59 4.78 -0.13 -12.20
CA GLY A 59 4.20 0.29 -10.91
C GLY A 59 3.43 -0.81 -10.19
N GLU A 60 3.75 -2.07 -10.47
CA GLU A 60 3.21 -3.22 -9.76
C GLU A 60 3.53 -3.12 -8.27
N PHE A 61 2.56 -3.47 -7.43
CA PHE A 61 2.80 -3.59 -5.99
C PHE A 61 3.48 -4.93 -5.71
N VAL A 62 4.46 -4.92 -4.81
CA VAL A 62 5.25 -6.10 -4.46
C VAL A 62 5.20 -6.31 -2.97
N THR A 63 4.90 -7.54 -2.54
CA THR A 63 5.17 -8.00 -1.17
C THR A 63 6.23 -9.09 -1.21
N TYR A 64 6.67 -9.59 -0.06
CA TYR A 64 7.66 -10.67 0.01
C TYR A 64 7.12 -11.84 0.82
N ALA A 65 7.31 -13.05 0.30
CA ALA A 65 6.98 -14.31 0.97
C ALA A 65 8.25 -15.18 0.99
N GLU A 66 8.69 -15.59 2.18
CA GLU A 66 9.91 -16.40 2.35
C GLU A 66 11.15 -15.78 1.68
N GLY A 67 11.24 -14.45 1.67
CA GLY A 67 12.32 -13.69 1.03
C GLY A 67 12.19 -13.51 -0.49
N ALA A 68 11.23 -14.18 -1.14
CA ALA A 68 10.98 -14.03 -2.57
C ALA A 68 9.94 -12.92 -2.84
N PRO A 69 10.12 -12.09 -3.89
CA PRO A 69 9.15 -11.08 -4.26
C PRO A 69 7.89 -11.71 -4.85
N VAL A 70 6.73 -11.23 -4.41
CA VAL A 70 5.41 -11.59 -4.89
C VAL A 70 4.80 -10.36 -5.56
N LEU A 71 4.70 -10.43 -6.89
CA LEU A 71 4.09 -9.38 -7.71
C LEU A 71 2.56 -9.49 -7.65
N HIS A 72 1.92 -8.40 -7.23
CA HIS A 72 0.46 -8.28 -7.28
C HIS A 72 0.07 -7.70 -8.62
N ALA A 73 -0.26 -8.60 -9.56
CA ALA A 73 -0.58 -8.24 -10.93
C ALA A 73 -1.78 -7.29 -11.03
N ALA A 74 -1.67 -6.35 -11.98
CA ALA A 74 -2.61 -5.31 -12.40
C ALA A 74 -4.03 -5.42 -11.83
N GLN A 75 -4.14 -4.94 -10.61
CA GLN A 75 -5.39 -4.58 -9.97
C GLN A 75 -6.18 -3.63 -10.88
N GLY A 76 -7.48 -3.82 -11.02
CA GLY A 76 -8.34 -2.85 -11.68
C GLY A 76 -8.34 -1.52 -10.92
N ARG A 77 -8.79 -0.45 -11.58
CA ARG A 77 -9.13 0.77 -10.83
C ARG A 77 -10.19 0.42 -9.78
N GLY A 78 -9.94 0.78 -8.53
CA GLY A 78 -10.80 0.52 -7.37
C GLY A 78 -10.45 -0.77 -6.62
N ASP A 79 -9.62 -1.65 -7.18
CA ASP A 79 -9.13 -2.81 -6.46
C ASP A 79 -8.15 -2.38 -5.36
N ALA A 80 -8.13 -3.14 -4.27
CA ALA A 80 -7.32 -2.83 -3.10
C ALA A 80 -6.44 -4.01 -2.64
N LEU A 81 -5.25 -3.70 -2.12
CA LEU A 81 -4.44 -4.61 -1.31
C LEU A 81 -4.51 -4.19 0.14
N LEU A 82 -4.88 -5.12 1.01
CA LEU A 82 -4.63 -5.00 2.43
C LEU A 82 -3.39 -5.83 2.75
N PHE A 83 -2.45 -5.28 3.51
CA PHE A 83 -1.22 -5.97 3.88
C PHE A 83 -0.73 -5.50 5.24
N HIS A 84 0.11 -6.31 5.89
CA HIS A 84 0.80 -5.90 7.10
C HIS A 84 1.84 -4.81 6.80
N SER A 85 1.68 -3.66 7.44
CA SER A 85 2.52 -2.47 7.27
C SER A 85 4.01 -2.75 7.47
N GLU A 86 4.37 -3.50 8.51
CA GLU A 86 5.77 -3.74 8.89
C GLU A 86 6.46 -4.88 8.09
N ARG A 87 5.73 -5.55 7.19
CA ARG A 87 6.32 -6.51 6.25
C ARG A 87 6.92 -5.77 5.06
N LEU A 88 7.99 -6.32 4.49
CA LEU A 88 8.59 -5.77 3.29
C LEU A 88 7.55 -5.66 2.16
N HIS A 89 7.50 -4.51 1.54
CA HIS A 89 6.67 -4.25 0.38
C HIS A 89 7.25 -3.10 -0.43
N ASN A 90 6.89 -2.98 -1.70
CA ASN A 90 7.48 -2.03 -2.63
C ASN A 90 6.49 -1.69 -3.75
N VAL A 91 6.80 -0.65 -4.52
CA VAL A 91 6.13 -0.31 -5.78
C VAL A 91 7.18 -0.30 -6.88
N CYS A 92 7.05 -1.17 -7.88
CA CYS A 92 7.95 -1.21 -9.02
C CYS A 92 7.99 0.14 -9.77
N THR A 93 9.01 0.32 -10.60
CA THR A 93 9.12 1.54 -11.42
C THR A 93 7.95 1.66 -12.40
N VAL A 94 7.29 2.81 -12.43
CA VAL A 94 6.34 3.18 -13.47
C VAL A 94 7.12 3.47 -14.76
N THR A 95 6.79 2.79 -15.85
CA THR A 95 7.49 2.92 -17.14
C THR A 95 6.77 3.85 -18.12
N ARG A 96 5.46 4.09 -17.92
CA ARG A 96 4.64 5.02 -18.70
C ARG A 96 3.51 5.58 -17.84
N GLY A 97 3.10 6.83 -18.10
CA GLY A 97 1.90 7.42 -17.49
C GLY A 97 2.07 7.77 -16.02
N VAL A 98 0.98 7.75 -15.26
CA VAL A 98 0.97 8.07 -13.81
C VAL A 98 0.15 7.06 -13.04
N ARG A 99 0.80 6.34 -12.11
CA ARG A 99 0.15 5.47 -11.13
C ARG A 99 -0.33 6.31 -9.96
N ARG A 100 -1.62 6.22 -9.62
CA ARG A 100 -2.21 6.85 -8.43
C ARG A 100 -2.81 5.80 -7.53
N ALA A 101 -2.50 5.86 -6.24
CA ALA A 101 -3.09 5.00 -5.23
C ALA A 101 -3.48 5.79 -3.99
N LEU A 102 -4.64 5.48 -3.41
CA LEU A 102 -5.00 5.92 -2.07
C LEU A 102 -4.37 4.93 -1.08
N VAL A 103 -3.55 5.43 -0.17
CA VAL A 103 -2.92 4.66 0.90
C VAL A 103 -3.57 5.06 2.22
N VAL A 104 -4.00 4.06 2.99
CA VAL A 104 -4.56 4.25 4.33
C VAL A 104 -3.79 3.37 5.29
N GLU A 105 -3.07 3.98 6.22
CA GLU A 105 -2.40 3.25 7.29
C GLU A 105 -3.29 3.14 8.52
N LEU A 106 -3.33 1.94 9.11
CA LEU A 106 -4.08 1.61 10.30
C LEU A 106 -3.11 1.27 11.43
N TRP A 107 -3.27 1.91 12.59
CA TRP A 107 -2.43 1.66 13.77
C TRP A 107 -3.28 1.32 15.01
N ALA A 108 -2.64 0.72 16.02
CA ALA A 108 -3.29 0.33 17.28
C ALA A 108 -3.21 1.41 18.38
N GLN A 109 -2.53 2.53 18.11
CA GLN A 109 -2.39 3.62 19.09
C GLN A 109 -3.68 4.44 19.18
N ALA A 110 -3.75 5.30 20.20
CA ALA A 110 -4.85 6.25 20.35
C ALA A 110 -5.03 7.12 19.09
N GLU A 111 -6.23 7.61 18.85
CA GLU A 111 -6.47 8.55 17.76
C GLU A 111 -5.61 9.80 17.92
N ASN A 112 -5.12 10.34 16.81
CA ASN A 112 -4.62 11.70 16.79
C ASN A 112 -5.82 12.63 17.02
N GLY A 113 -6.11 12.94 18.29
CA GLY A 113 -7.17 13.88 18.71
C GLY A 113 -6.75 15.34 18.59
N SER A 114 -5.52 15.60 18.13
CA SER A 114 -4.95 16.93 17.95
C SER A 114 -4.92 17.26 16.46
N ASP A 115 -5.50 18.41 16.10
CA ASP A 115 -5.31 18.98 14.77
C ASP A 115 -3.82 19.31 14.60
N ARG A 116 -3.25 19.05 13.41
CA ARG A 116 -1.83 19.33 13.08
C ARG A 116 -1.47 20.81 13.25
N PHE A 117 -2.47 21.71 13.25
CA PHE A 117 -2.28 23.15 13.35
C PHE A 117 -2.72 23.75 14.70
N LYS A 118 -2.94 22.93 15.73
CA LYS A 118 -3.16 23.41 17.11
C LYS A 118 -1.86 23.48 17.90
#